data_AF-A0A955XP46-F1
#
_entry.id   AF-A0A955XP46-F1
#
_cell.length_a   1.000
_cell.length_b   1.000
_cell.length_c   1.000
_cell.angle_alpha   90.00
_cell.angle_beta   90.00
_cell.angle_gamma   90.00
#
_symmetry.space_group_name_H-M   'P 1'
#
loop_
_entity.id
_entity.type
_entity.pdbx_description
1 polymer ?
#
loop_
_entity_poly.entity_id
_entity_poly.type
_entity_poly.pdbx_seq_one_letter_code
_entity_poly.pdbx_strand_id
1 'polypeptide(L)'
;MSTIIGIDLGTTNSVVAALVNGEPVVLPNREGSRTTPSIVGFTETGERFVGHQAKRQAVINPERTIFACKRLMGRKFKAPEVQDYGNQVPYKLIENANGEVWISLDGENYSPQEISAYILEKMKSTAEDYFGEEITQAVVTVPAYFDDAQRQATKEAGRLAGLEIKRIINEPTAAALAYGLNRKDDAHVAVFDLGGGTFDISIVHINNGVFEVLATCGDNTLGGEDFDQILLQHLVEKFLDETGIDVSGDKMAVQRLKEAAENAKCELSTLSETNINLPFLAVDDTGPKHLNTTLTRSQLNSLVSHLVDRLEHPCQAALEDAGTSVSGLDEVLLVGGMTRMPIVRDKVEEIFGMTPQRSVNPDEIVAVGAAIQSGILGGEVKEVVLLDVTPLSLGIRVVGNRLSKVILRNTPIPTLEKKIFTTTEDNQELVSISVLQGEADDADDCKLLGMFNLTGIPPADAGVPRIEVAFQIDTDGILHVSAQDVKTMKSQSVVITNAFGLSSNEFQQAQERIAKG
;
A
#
# COMPACT_ATOMS: atom_id res chain seq x y z
N MET A 1 -23.16 -7.24 -19.16
CA MET A 1 -22.42 -6.22 -18.39
C MET A 1 -20.96 -6.61 -18.49
N SER A 2 -20.05 -5.64 -18.56
CA SER A 2 -18.61 -5.94 -18.52
C SER A 2 -18.29 -6.64 -17.19
N THR A 3 -17.51 -7.72 -17.24
CA THR A 3 -17.08 -8.43 -16.04
C THR A 3 -16.26 -7.48 -15.15
N ILE A 4 -16.61 -7.38 -13.87
CA ILE A 4 -15.86 -6.58 -12.89
C ILE A 4 -14.84 -7.52 -12.23
N ILE A 5 -13.56 -7.26 -12.41
CA ILE A 5 -12.49 -8.07 -11.83
C ILE A 5 -12.02 -7.51 -10.48
N GLY A 6 -11.55 -8.38 -9.58
CA GLY A 6 -10.87 -8.00 -8.36
C GLY A 6 -9.37 -8.10 -8.55
N ILE A 7 -8.62 -7.04 -8.25
CA ILE A 7 -7.16 -7.01 -8.38
C ILE A 7 -6.56 -6.70 -7.01
N ASP A 8 -5.72 -7.61 -6.54
CA ASP A 8 -4.74 -7.32 -5.52
C ASP A 8 -3.48 -6.72 -6.17
N LEU A 9 -3.26 -5.42 -5.96
CA LEU A 9 -2.08 -4.72 -6.45
C LEU A 9 -1.03 -4.67 -5.34
N GLY A 10 -0.29 -5.76 -5.12
CA GLY A 10 0.69 -5.83 -4.03
C GLY A 10 2.04 -5.21 -4.36
N THR A 11 2.84 -4.93 -3.32
CA THR A 11 4.20 -4.37 -3.45
C THR A 11 5.14 -5.29 -4.22
N THR A 12 5.07 -6.60 -3.95
CA THR A 12 5.96 -7.61 -4.55
C THR A 12 5.27 -8.44 -5.61
N ASN A 13 4.00 -8.80 -5.39
CA ASN A 13 3.20 -9.59 -6.33
C ASN A 13 1.81 -8.98 -6.46
N SER A 14 1.22 -9.11 -7.64
CA SER A 14 -0.18 -8.78 -7.92
C SER A 14 -0.95 -10.05 -8.30
N VAL A 15 -2.24 -10.06 -7.97
CA VAL A 15 -3.14 -11.20 -8.20
C VAL A 15 -4.45 -10.67 -8.76
N VAL A 16 -5.01 -11.37 -9.75
CA VAL A 16 -6.33 -11.05 -10.31
C VAL A 16 -7.29 -12.21 -10.08
N ALA A 17 -8.50 -11.88 -9.64
CA ALA A 17 -9.59 -12.82 -9.45
C ALA A 17 -10.89 -12.25 -10.02
N ALA A 18 -11.86 -13.11 -10.28
CA ALA A 18 -13.19 -12.73 -10.74
C ALA A 18 -14.23 -13.72 -10.22
N LEU A 19 -15.50 -13.36 -10.27
CA LEU A 19 -16.57 -14.33 -10.09
C LEU A 19 -16.75 -15.15 -11.36
N VAL A 20 -16.64 -16.47 -11.24
CA VAL A 20 -16.88 -17.43 -12.32
C VAL A 20 -17.97 -18.37 -11.86
N ASN A 21 -19.15 -18.28 -12.48
CA ASN A 21 -20.34 -19.04 -12.10
C ASN A 21 -20.76 -18.81 -10.62
N GLY A 22 -20.61 -17.59 -10.12
CA GLY A 22 -20.96 -17.19 -8.75
C GLY A 22 -19.90 -17.50 -7.69
N GLU A 23 -18.79 -18.15 -8.04
CA GLU A 23 -17.68 -18.46 -7.13
C GLU A 23 -16.46 -17.58 -7.44
N PRO A 24 -15.75 -17.05 -6.43
CA PRO A 24 -14.55 -16.26 -6.67
C PRO A 24 -13.36 -17.17 -7.07
N VAL A 25 -12.77 -16.89 -8.22
CA VAL A 25 -11.68 -17.67 -8.81
C VAL A 25 -10.51 -16.76 -9.16
N VAL A 26 -9.32 -17.07 -8.64
CA VAL A 26 -8.06 -16.44 -9.08
C VAL A 26 -7.67 -16.96 -10.46
N LEU A 27 -7.34 -16.04 -11.36
CA LEU A 27 -7.06 -16.32 -12.76
C LEU A 27 -5.54 -16.48 -12.96
N PRO A 28 -5.07 -17.60 -13.56
CA PRO A 28 -3.66 -17.77 -13.88
C PRO A 28 -3.25 -16.86 -15.04
N ASN A 29 -2.06 -16.27 -14.96
CA ASN A 29 -1.47 -15.51 -16.06
C ASN A 29 -1.01 -16.42 -17.22
N ARG A 30 -0.57 -15.81 -18.34
CA ARG A 30 -0.04 -16.54 -19.52
C ARG A 30 1.14 -17.46 -19.19
N GLU A 31 1.89 -17.14 -18.14
CA GLU A 31 3.00 -17.93 -17.63
C GLU A 31 2.55 -19.14 -16.77
N GLY A 32 1.24 -19.29 -16.51
CA GLY A 32 0.65 -20.36 -15.72
C GLY A 32 0.70 -20.14 -14.21
N SER A 33 1.16 -18.97 -13.76
CA SER A 33 1.23 -18.60 -12.34
C SER A 33 -0.05 -17.89 -11.90
N ARG A 34 -0.45 -18.11 -10.64
CA ARG A 34 -1.59 -17.42 -10.01
C ARG A 34 -1.22 -16.05 -9.46
N THR A 35 0.07 -15.77 -9.33
CA THR A 35 0.61 -14.47 -8.93
C THR A 35 1.52 -13.93 -10.02
N THR A 36 1.59 -12.61 -10.13
CA THR A 36 2.48 -11.93 -11.09
C THR A 36 3.38 -10.97 -10.32
N PRO A 37 4.72 -11.05 -10.44
CA PRO A 37 5.61 -10.09 -9.80
C PRO A 37 5.25 -8.65 -10.18
N SER A 38 5.18 -7.75 -9.19
CA SER A 38 4.92 -6.32 -9.36
C SER A 38 6.19 -5.60 -9.82
N ILE A 39 6.70 -6.02 -10.98
CA ILE A 39 7.98 -5.59 -11.56
C ILE A 39 7.77 -5.19 -13.00
N VAL A 40 8.31 -4.03 -13.37
CA VAL A 40 8.31 -3.51 -14.74
C VAL A 40 9.76 -3.31 -15.17
N GLY A 41 10.13 -3.87 -16.32
CA GLY A 41 11.49 -3.75 -16.86
C GLY A 41 11.47 -3.12 -18.25
N PHE A 42 12.43 -2.26 -18.54
CA PHE A 42 12.57 -1.60 -19.84
C PHE A 42 13.85 -2.01 -20.55
N THR A 43 13.73 -2.27 -21.83
CA THR A 43 14.83 -2.58 -22.73
C THR A 43 15.53 -1.30 -23.19
N GLU A 44 16.76 -1.39 -23.73
CA GLU A 44 17.47 -0.25 -24.33
C GLU A 44 16.69 0.43 -25.46
N THR A 45 15.87 -0.34 -26.17
CA THR A 45 15.05 0.16 -27.28
C THR A 45 13.70 0.68 -26.82
N GLY A 46 13.43 0.69 -25.50
CA GLY A 46 12.17 1.14 -24.91
C GLY A 46 11.08 0.08 -24.83
N GLU A 47 11.37 -1.19 -25.17
CA GLU A 47 10.39 -2.28 -25.03
C GLU A 47 10.13 -2.57 -23.54
N ARG A 48 8.86 -2.74 -23.19
CA ARG A 48 8.41 -2.96 -21.81
C ARG A 48 8.15 -4.44 -21.53
N PHE A 49 8.60 -4.89 -20.36
CA PHE A 49 8.28 -6.20 -19.78
C PHE A 49 7.62 -6.04 -18.43
N VAL A 50 6.69 -6.93 -18.08
CA VAL A 50 5.99 -6.93 -16.79
C VAL A 50 6.00 -8.34 -16.19
N GLY A 51 6.11 -8.46 -14.87
CA GLY A 51 6.02 -9.73 -14.17
C GLY A 51 7.29 -10.57 -14.24
N HIS A 52 7.14 -11.87 -14.47
CA HIS A 52 8.27 -12.80 -14.48
C HIS A 52 9.33 -12.46 -15.54
N GLN A 53 8.92 -11.89 -16.67
CA GLN A 53 9.86 -11.47 -17.72
C GLN A 53 10.73 -10.32 -17.24
N ALA A 54 10.14 -9.33 -16.56
CA ALA A 54 10.88 -8.24 -15.93
C ALA A 54 11.78 -8.75 -14.79
N LYS A 55 11.28 -9.64 -13.92
CA LYS A 55 12.07 -10.24 -12.83
C LYS A 55 13.34 -10.92 -13.35
N ARG A 56 13.25 -11.67 -14.45
CA ARG A 56 14.41 -12.39 -15.02
C ARG A 56 15.53 -11.48 -15.53
N GLN A 57 15.20 -10.29 -16.03
CA GLN A 57 16.22 -9.36 -16.53
C GLN A 57 16.78 -8.44 -15.44
N ALA A 58 16.18 -8.40 -14.24
CA ALA A 58 16.58 -7.49 -13.16
C ALA A 58 18.08 -7.57 -12.87
N VAL A 59 18.65 -8.78 -12.86
CA VAL A 59 20.09 -9.03 -12.63
C VAL A 59 21.00 -8.32 -13.62
N ILE A 60 20.63 -8.31 -14.90
CA ILE A 60 21.47 -7.76 -15.98
C ILE A 60 21.13 -6.31 -16.32
N ASN A 61 19.96 -5.84 -15.90
CA ASN A 61 19.44 -4.52 -16.21
C ASN A 61 18.78 -3.88 -14.97
N PRO A 62 19.51 -3.73 -13.85
CA PRO A 62 18.92 -3.32 -12.58
C PRO A 62 18.40 -1.88 -12.61
N GLU A 63 19.08 -0.97 -13.33
CA GLU A 63 18.68 0.44 -13.41
C GLU A 63 17.38 0.67 -14.18
N ARG A 64 17.02 -0.23 -15.10
CA ARG A 64 15.78 -0.18 -15.89
C ARG A 64 14.72 -1.15 -15.43
N THR A 65 14.90 -1.78 -14.27
CA THR A 65 13.94 -2.71 -13.70
C THR A 65 13.39 -2.15 -12.39
N ILE A 66 12.13 -1.75 -12.42
CA ILE A 66 11.43 -1.10 -11.32
C ILE A 66 10.61 -2.16 -10.60
N PHE A 67 10.82 -2.26 -9.28
CA PHE A 67 10.09 -3.14 -8.36
C PHE A 67 9.63 -2.32 -7.14
N ALA A 68 8.71 -2.88 -6.34
CA ALA A 68 8.18 -2.24 -5.13
C ALA A 68 7.72 -0.77 -5.34
N CYS A 69 7.23 -0.46 -6.55
CA CYS A 69 6.76 0.87 -6.92
C CYS A 69 5.62 1.36 -6.01
N LYS A 70 4.84 0.44 -5.43
CA LYS A 70 3.80 0.73 -4.45
C LYS A 70 4.31 1.53 -3.25
N ARG A 71 5.59 1.40 -2.86
CA ARG A 71 6.21 2.22 -1.79
C ARG A 71 6.34 3.70 -2.16
N LEU A 72 6.32 4.05 -3.44
CA LEU A 72 6.47 5.41 -3.96
C LEU A 72 5.13 6.10 -4.28
N MET A 73 4.05 5.32 -4.41
CA MET A 73 2.71 5.82 -4.76
C MET A 73 2.27 6.91 -3.78
N GLY A 74 1.82 8.07 -4.31
CA GLY A 74 1.27 9.15 -3.50
C GLY A 74 2.24 9.84 -2.54
N ARG A 75 3.57 9.74 -2.76
CA ARG A 75 4.58 10.32 -1.86
C ARG A 75 5.31 11.53 -2.46
N LYS A 76 5.81 12.41 -1.57
CA LYS A 76 6.73 13.49 -1.93
C LYS A 76 8.15 12.97 -2.01
N PHE A 77 8.94 13.50 -2.95
CA PHE A 77 10.34 13.11 -3.13
C PHE A 77 11.14 13.29 -1.84
N LYS A 78 10.92 14.40 -1.12
CA LYS A 78 11.67 14.76 0.09
C LYS A 78 11.21 14.05 1.36
N ALA A 79 10.21 13.17 1.28
CA ALA A 79 9.78 12.41 2.45
C ALA A 79 10.93 11.49 2.93
N PRO A 80 11.23 11.41 4.24
CA PRO A 80 12.35 10.63 4.75
C PRO A 80 12.34 9.18 4.24
N GLU A 81 11.18 8.53 4.26
CA GLU A 81 11.03 7.15 3.82
C GLU A 81 11.28 6.96 2.30
N VAL A 82 11.05 8.00 1.49
CA VAL A 82 11.37 7.97 0.06
C VAL A 82 12.87 8.14 -0.17
N GLN A 83 13.53 9.01 0.60
CA GLN A 83 14.98 9.19 0.52
C GLN A 83 15.71 7.93 0.97
N ASP A 84 15.29 7.33 2.07
CA ASP A 84 15.85 6.08 2.58
C ASP A 84 15.68 4.96 1.57
N TYR A 85 14.48 4.81 0.98
CA TYR A 85 14.23 3.82 -0.07
C TYR A 85 15.02 4.10 -1.35
N GLY A 86 15.19 5.36 -1.74
CA GLY A 86 15.99 5.77 -2.90
C GLY A 86 17.45 5.36 -2.81
N ASN A 87 18.00 5.26 -1.60
CA ASN A 87 19.36 4.78 -1.35
C ASN A 87 19.50 3.24 -1.46
N GLN A 88 18.38 2.51 -1.48
CA GLN A 88 18.34 1.05 -1.47
C GLN A 88 18.03 0.44 -2.84
N VAL A 89 17.68 1.27 -3.84
CA VAL A 89 17.25 0.81 -5.16
C VAL A 89 18.22 1.20 -6.27
N PRO A 90 18.35 0.37 -7.32
CA PRO A 90 19.29 0.65 -8.42
C PRO A 90 18.81 1.73 -9.38
N TYR A 91 17.49 1.92 -9.50
CA TYR A 91 16.86 2.90 -10.39
C TYR A 91 16.78 4.29 -9.76
N LYS A 92 16.81 5.33 -10.59
CA LYS A 92 16.94 6.72 -10.14
C LYS A 92 15.59 7.34 -9.77
N LEU A 93 15.50 7.84 -8.54
CA LEU A 93 14.39 8.69 -8.10
C LEU A 93 14.68 10.17 -8.38
N ILE A 94 13.64 10.93 -8.74
CA ILE A 94 13.71 12.38 -9.00
C ILE A 94 12.49 13.10 -8.42
N GLU A 95 12.63 14.40 -8.22
CA GLU A 95 11.54 15.31 -7.84
C GLU A 95 10.85 15.84 -9.11
N ASN A 96 9.52 15.70 -9.23
CA ASN A 96 8.77 16.36 -10.29
C ASN A 96 8.48 17.84 -9.96
N ALA A 97 7.79 18.55 -10.86
CA ALA A 97 7.44 19.95 -10.67
C ALA A 97 6.58 20.23 -9.42
N ASN A 98 5.82 19.23 -8.95
CA ASN A 98 4.93 19.31 -7.79
C ASN A 98 5.55 18.75 -6.50
N GLY A 99 6.85 18.44 -6.51
CA GLY A 99 7.58 17.89 -5.37
C GLY A 99 7.38 16.39 -5.12
N GLU A 100 6.70 15.68 -6.02
CA GLU A 100 6.43 14.25 -5.94
C GLU A 100 7.62 13.41 -6.38
N VAL A 101 7.68 12.17 -5.89
CA VAL A 101 8.69 11.21 -6.32
C VAL A 101 8.33 10.60 -7.67
N TRP A 102 9.23 10.73 -8.63
CA TRP A 102 9.15 10.12 -9.95
C TRP A 102 10.40 9.26 -10.21
N ILE A 103 10.32 8.40 -11.21
CA ILE A 103 11.40 7.49 -11.60
C ILE A 103 11.97 7.96 -12.94
N SER A 104 13.28 8.12 -13.02
CA SER A 104 13.97 8.56 -14.24
C SER A 104 14.74 7.40 -14.86
N LEU A 105 14.47 7.12 -16.14
CA LEU A 105 15.10 6.07 -16.93
C LEU A 105 15.60 6.69 -18.23
N ASP A 106 16.92 6.73 -18.44
CA ASP A 106 17.55 7.22 -19.69
C ASP A 106 17.06 8.60 -20.18
N GLY A 107 16.66 9.47 -19.25
CA GLY A 107 16.15 10.82 -19.55
C GLY A 107 14.63 10.92 -19.68
N GLU A 108 13.92 9.79 -19.72
CA GLU A 108 12.46 9.72 -19.63
C GLU A 108 12.03 9.60 -18.16
N ASN A 109 10.92 10.26 -17.81
CA ASN A 109 10.44 10.32 -16.43
C ASN A 109 9.05 9.70 -16.33
N TYR A 110 8.91 8.76 -15.39
CA TYR A 110 7.71 7.98 -15.15
C TYR A 110 7.18 8.27 -13.75
N SER A 111 5.88 8.44 -13.64
CA SER A 111 5.23 8.51 -12.34
C SER A 111 5.05 7.10 -11.75
N PRO A 112 4.96 6.95 -10.41
CA PRO A 112 4.60 5.68 -9.79
C PRO A 112 3.25 5.14 -10.28
N GLN A 113 2.29 6.02 -10.59
CA GLN A 113 0.99 5.67 -11.16
C GLN A 113 1.12 5.01 -12.52
N GLU A 114 2.00 5.54 -13.37
CA GLU A 114 2.26 4.98 -14.70
C GLU A 114 2.92 3.60 -14.61
N ILE A 115 3.91 3.43 -13.73
CA ILE A 115 4.54 2.12 -13.51
C ILE A 115 3.51 1.09 -12.99
N SER A 116 2.66 1.51 -12.05
CA SER A 116 1.60 0.65 -11.51
C SER A 116 0.52 0.34 -12.55
N ALA A 117 0.25 1.26 -13.48
CA ALA A 117 -0.68 1.05 -14.58
C ALA A 117 -0.21 -0.09 -15.51
N TYR A 118 1.09 -0.24 -15.76
CA TYR A 118 1.62 -1.37 -16.53
C TYR A 118 1.37 -2.72 -15.86
N ILE A 119 1.39 -2.76 -14.53
CA ILE A 119 1.07 -3.96 -13.75
C ILE A 119 -0.43 -4.26 -13.84
N LEU A 120 -1.27 -3.23 -13.68
CA LEU A 120 -2.72 -3.35 -13.80
C LEU A 120 -3.16 -3.74 -15.22
N GLU A 121 -2.47 -3.25 -16.27
CA GLU A 121 -2.69 -3.65 -17.66
C GLU A 121 -2.40 -5.16 -17.86
N LYS A 122 -1.34 -5.69 -17.25
CA LYS A 122 -1.06 -7.13 -17.26
C LYS A 122 -2.14 -7.94 -16.53
N MET A 123 -2.71 -7.40 -15.43
CA MET A 123 -3.81 -8.06 -14.71
C MET A 123 -5.11 -8.04 -15.53
N LYS A 124 -5.42 -6.90 -16.14
CA LYS A 124 -6.51 -6.75 -17.11
C LYS A 124 -6.37 -7.74 -18.27
N SER A 125 -5.23 -7.76 -18.95
CA SER A 125 -4.97 -8.68 -20.06
C SER A 125 -5.09 -10.15 -19.64
N THR A 126 -4.69 -10.50 -18.41
CA THR A 126 -4.86 -11.86 -17.88
C THR A 126 -6.35 -12.24 -17.78
N ALA A 127 -7.20 -11.33 -17.33
CA ALA A 127 -8.63 -11.55 -17.30
C ALA A 127 -9.24 -11.59 -18.72
N GLU A 128 -8.82 -10.69 -19.62
CA GLU A 128 -9.27 -10.68 -21.01
C GLU A 128 -8.95 -11.99 -21.75
N ASP A 129 -7.75 -12.53 -21.53
CA ASP A 129 -7.35 -13.84 -22.08
C ASP A 129 -8.21 -14.98 -21.55
N TYR A 130 -8.63 -14.91 -20.28
CA TYR A 130 -9.45 -15.93 -19.63
C TYR A 130 -10.90 -15.91 -20.15
N PHE A 131 -11.50 -14.72 -20.23
CA PHE A 131 -12.91 -14.56 -20.62
C PHE A 131 -13.13 -14.44 -22.14
N GLY A 132 -12.11 -14.04 -22.90
CA GLY A 132 -12.23 -13.78 -24.33
C GLY A 132 -13.02 -12.51 -24.67
N GLU A 133 -13.13 -11.57 -23.73
CA GLU A 133 -13.81 -10.28 -23.87
C GLU A 133 -12.99 -9.14 -23.28
N GLU A 134 -13.31 -7.90 -23.63
CA GLU A 134 -12.65 -6.70 -23.09
C GLU A 134 -13.06 -6.46 -21.64
N ILE A 135 -12.07 -6.20 -20.77
CA ILE A 135 -12.29 -5.90 -19.36
C ILE A 135 -12.08 -4.41 -19.11
N THR A 136 -13.12 -3.76 -18.59
CA THR A 136 -13.12 -2.28 -18.41
C THR A 136 -13.37 -1.85 -16.99
N GLN A 137 -13.67 -2.75 -16.06
CA GLN A 137 -14.09 -2.42 -14.70
C GLN A 137 -13.35 -3.28 -13.68
N ALA A 138 -12.90 -2.66 -12.58
CA ALA A 138 -12.18 -3.38 -11.54
C ALA A 138 -12.49 -2.84 -10.13
N VAL A 139 -12.33 -3.71 -9.15
CA VAL A 139 -12.09 -3.38 -7.74
C VAL A 139 -10.60 -3.59 -7.49
N VAL A 140 -9.92 -2.60 -6.90
CA VAL A 140 -8.47 -2.66 -6.64
C VAL A 140 -8.21 -2.51 -5.15
N THR A 141 -7.28 -3.30 -4.63
CA THR A 141 -6.92 -3.29 -3.20
C THR A 141 -5.87 -2.24 -2.87
N VAL A 142 -5.90 -1.76 -1.63
CA VAL A 142 -4.86 -0.91 -1.02
C VAL A 142 -4.65 -1.31 0.44
N PRO A 143 -3.47 -1.06 1.03
CA PRO A 143 -3.24 -1.24 2.46
C PRO A 143 -4.26 -0.43 3.26
N ALA A 144 -4.70 -0.96 4.40
CA ALA A 144 -5.72 -0.27 5.21
C ALA A 144 -5.23 1.11 5.67
N TYR A 145 -3.93 1.21 5.97
CA TYR A 145 -3.28 2.42 6.42
C TYR A 145 -2.83 3.38 5.30
N PHE A 146 -3.28 3.17 4.05
CA PHE A 146 -3.06 4.14 2.98
C PHE A 146 -3.83 5.44 3.20
N ASP A 147 -3.14 6.56 3.01
CA ASP A 147 -3.75 7.89 3.02
C ASP A 147 -4.44 8.26 1.70
N ASP A 148 -5.08 9.43 1.68
CA ASP A 148 -5.85 9.93 0.54
C ASP A 148 -5.02 10.04 -0.74
N ALA A 149 -3.78 10.54 -0.66
CA ALA A 149 -2.92 10.71 -1.83
C ALA A 149 -2.54 9.35 -2.45
N GLN A 150 -2.30 8.34 -1.61
CA GLN A 150 -1.96 6.99 -2.06
C GLN A 150 -3.16 6.27 -2.68
N ARG A 151 -4.36 6.45 -2.09
CA ARG A 151 -5.63 5.93 -2.65
C ARG A 151 -5.93 6.56 -4.01
N GLN A 152 -5.78 7.87 -4.13
CA GLN A 152 -5.99 8.58 -5.40
C GLN A 152 -4.98 8.15 -6.46
N ALA A 153 -3.68 8.07 -6.12
CA ALA A 153 -2.66 7.60 -7.04
C ALA A 153 -2.97 6.18 -7.57
N THR A 154 -3.50 5.31 -6.71
CA THR A 154 -3.91 3.95 -7.12
C THR A 154 -5.11 3.98 -8.07
N LYS A 155 -6.10 4.85 -7.81
CA LYS A 155 -7.25 5.04 -8.71
C LYS A 155 -6.83 5.63 -10.07
N GLU A 156 -5.88 6.55 -10.08
CA GLU A 156 -5.26 7.10 -11.29
C GLU A 156 -4.52 6.02 -12.10
N ALA A 157 -3.74 5.15 -11.44
CA ALA A 157 -3.07 4.03 -12.10
C ALA A 157 -4.08 3.09 -12.78
N GLY A 158 -5.21 2.82 -12.13
CA GLY A 158 -6.33 2.07 -12.72
C GLY A 158 -6.87 2.73 -13.99
N ARG A 159 -7.12 4.05 -13.96
CA ARG A 159 -7.58 4.80 -15.13
C ARG A 159 -6.56 4.79 -16.27
N LEU A 160 -5.27 4.92 -15.96
CA LEU A 160 -4.19 4.82 -16.94
C LEU A 160 -4.15 3.44 -17.61
N ALA A 161 -4.43 2.36 -16.85
CA ALA A 161 -4.55 0.99 -17.37
C ALA A 161 -5.85 0.72 -18.16
N GLY A 162 -6.70 1.73 -18.36
CA GLY A 162 -7.99 1.58 -19.04
C GLY A 162 -9.04 0.82 -18.21
N LEU A 163 -8.96 0.90 -16.88
CA LEU A 163 -9.93 0.34 -15.95
C LEU A 163 -10.71 1.48 -15.26
N GLU A 164 -12.03 1.37 -15.29
CA GLU A 164 -12.93 2.11 -14.41
C GLU A 164 -12.90 1.45 -13.03
N ILE A 165 -12.24 2.11 -12.07
CA ILE A 165 -12.17 1.62 -10.69
C ILE A 165 -13.51 1.85 -10.00
N LYS A 166 -14.25 0.77 -9.79
CA LYS A 166 -15.58 0.77 -9.17
C LYS A 166 -15.54 0.92 -7.66
N ARG A 167 -14.45 0.45 -7.05
CA ARG A 167 -14.19 0.54 -5.61
C ARG A 167 -12.70 0.40 -5.35
N ILE A 168 -12.19 1.18 -4.42
CA ILE A 168 -10.95 0.87 -3.69
C ILE A 168 -11.34 0.14 -2.40
N ILE A 169 -10.74 -1.01 -2.15
CA ILE A 169 -11.01 -1.82 -0.95
C ILE A 169 -9.74 -2.00 -0.13
N ASN A 170 -9.85 -1.96 1.19
CA ASN A 170 -8.72 -2.23 2.07
C ASN A 170 -8.34 -3.73 2.01
N GLU A 171 -7.05 -4.04 2.00
CA GLU A 171 -6.52 -5.41 1.90
C GLU A 171 -7.04 -6.33 3.03
N PRO A 172 -6.96 -5.93 4.32
CA PRO A 172 -7.53 -6.72 5.41
C PRO A 172 -9.05 -6.92 5.30
N THR A 173 -9.77 -5.91 4.81
CA THR A 173 -11.21 -5.97 4.58
C THR A 173 -11.56 -6.98 3.49
N ALA A 174 -10.82 -6.96 2.37
CA ALA A 174 -10.97 -7.95 1.31
C ALA A 174 -10.70 -9.35 1.85
N ALA A 175 -9.65 -9.53 2.64
CA ALA A 175 -9.34 -10.82 3.24
C ALA A 175 -10.45 -11.32 4.20
N ALA A 176 -11.00 -10.41 5.02
CA ALA A 176 -12.14 -10.71 5.89
C ALA A 176 -13.38 -11.13 5.10
N LEU A 177 -13.70 -10.44 3.99
CA LEU A 177 -14.82 -10.80 3.11
C LEU A 177 -14.66 -12.21 2.54
N ALA A 178 -13.47 -12.52 2.01
CA ALA A 178 -13.17 -13.86 1.48
C ALA A 178 -13.25 -14.94 2.55
N TYR A 179 -12.81 -14.62 3.77
CA TYR A 179 -12.86 -15.54 4.90
C TYR A 179 -14.29 -15.80 5.41
N GLY A 180 -15.08 -14.73 5.55
CA GLY A 180 -16.38 -14.76 6.22
C GLY A 180 -17.59 -14.95 5.30
N LEU A 181 -17.45 -14.96 3.97
CA LEU A 181 -18.59 -14.98 3.03
C LEU A 181 -19.63 -16.07 3.35
N ASN A 182 -19.17 -17.26 3.74
CA ASN A 182 -20.04 -18.42 4.04
C ASN A 182 -20.31 -18.62 5.55
N ARG A 183 -19.83 -17.71 6.40
CA ARG A 183 -20.01 -17.78 7.86
C ARG A 183 -21.34 -17.18 8.28
N LYS A 184 -21.90 -17.74 9.35
CA LYS A 184 -23.19 -17.32 9.93
C LYS A 184 -23.12 -17.07 11.42
N ASP A 185 -22.01 -17.47 12.03
CA ASP A 185 -21.65 -17.20 13.41
C ASP A 185 -21.21 -15.74 13.58
N ASP A 186 -21.40 -15.24 14.79
CA ASP A 186 -20.87 -13.97 15.28
C ASP A 186 -19.41 -14.22 15.70
N ALA A 187 -18.46 -13.49 15.09
CA ALA A 187 -17.04 -13.68 15.34
C ALA A 187 -16.25 -12.37 15.25
N HIS A 188 -15.31 -12.17 16.17
CA HIS A 188 -14.27 -11.14 16.11
C HIS A 188 -12.99 -11.75 15.56
N VAL A 189 -12.56 -11.25 14.40
CA VAL A 189 -11.39 -11.75 13.68
C VAL A 189 -10.32 -10.68 13.62
N ALA A 190 -9.10 -11.03 14.02
CA ALA A 190 -7.92 -10.22 13.78
C ALA A 190 -7.31 -10.60 12.42
N VAL A 191 -7.33 -9.70 11.45
CA VAL A 191 -6.69 -9.89 10.15
C VAL A 191 -5.28 -9.30 10.21
N PHE A 192 -4.28 -10.17 10.28
CA PHE A 192 -2.87 -9.82 10.35
C PHE A 192 -2.24 -9.96 8.96
N ASP A 193 -1.97 -8.84 8.30
CA ASP A 193 -1.42 -8.79 6.94
C ASP A 193 0.02 -8.28 6.95
N LEU A 194 0.98 -9.17 6.74
CA LEU A 194 2.39 -8.81 6.57
C LEU A 194 2.84 -9.15 5.15
N GLY A 195 2.80 -8.13 4.30
CA GLY A 195 3.16 -8.22 2.90
C GLY A 195 4.65 -8.01 2.63
N GLY A 196 4.96 -7.71 1.37
CA GLY A 196 6.33 -7.36 0.95
C GLY A 196 6.75 -5.94 1.35
N GLY A 197 5.80 -5.03 1.59
CA GLY A 197 6.11 -3.62 1.81
C GLY A 197 5.46 -2.96 3.02
N THR A 198 4.34 -3.50 3.49
CA THR A 198 3.44 -2.92 4.50
C THR A 198 3.00 -3.99 5.48
N PHE A 199 2.68 -3.56 6.69
CA PHE A 199 2.05 -4.34 7.74
C PHE A 199 0.72 -3.69 8.11
N ASP A 200 -0.38 -4.43 8.05
CA ASP A 200 -1.69 -3.99 8.51
C ASP A 200 -2.26 -4.99 9.52
N ILE A 201 -3.00 -4.47 10.51
CA ILE A 201 -3.80 -5.24 11.45
C ILE A 201 -5.19 -4.62 11.53
N SER A 202 -6.22 -5.43 11.28
CA SER A 202 -7.61 -4.99 11.41
C SER A 202 -8.39 -5.94 12.31
N ILE A 203 -9.17 -5.37 13.23
CA ILE A 203 -10.13 -6.11 14.04
C ILE A 203 -11.49 -6.00 13.37
N VAL A 204 -12.02 -7.12 12.91
CA VAL A 204 -13.25 -7.18 12.12
C VAL A 204 -14.29 -8.00 12.87
N HIS A 205 -15.46 -7.41 13.09
CA HIS A 205 -16.64 -8.11 13.56
C HIS A 205 -17.42 -8.65 12.36
N ILE A 206 -17.63 -9.96 12.34
CA ILE A 206 -18.38 -10.66 11.29
C ILE A 206 -19.63 -11.22 11.92
N ASN A 207 -20.80 -10.81 11.41
CA ASN A 207 -22.09 -11.30 11.89
C ASN A 207 -23.11 -11.39 10.76
N ASN A 208 -23.47 -12.62 10.38
CA ASN A 208 -24.55 -12.92 9.44
C ASN A 208 -24.54 -12.05 8.16
N GLY A 209 -23.40 -12.00 7.47
CA GLY A 209 -23.20 -11.21 6.25
C GLY A 209 -22.84 -9.74 6.47
N VAL A 210 -22.83 -9.25 7.70
CA VAL A 210 -22.31 -7.93 8.05
C VAL A 210 -20.84 -8.05 8.45
N PHE A 211 -20.00 -7.24 7.85
CA PHE A 211 -18.56 -7.13 8.11
C PHE A 211 -18.28 -5.70 8.58
N GLU A 212 -17.97 -5.54 9.86
CA GLU A 212 -17.70 -4.26 10.48
C GLU A 212 -16.24 -4.19 10.92
N VAL A 213 -15.46 -3.30 10.33
CA VAL A 213 -14.10 -3.01 10.78
C VAL A 213 -14.21 -2.16 12.04
N LEU A 214 -13.86 -2.73 13.19
CA LEU A 214 -13.91 -2.03 14.48
C LEU A 214 -12.72 -1.10 14.66
N ALA A 215 -11.54 -1.56 14.24
CA ALA A 215 -10.32 -0.77 14.26
C ALA A 215 -9.32 -1.28 13.23
N THR A 216 -8.48 -0.37 12.75
CA THR A 216 -7.33 -0.70 11.90
C THR A 216 -6.11 0.09 12.33
N CYS A 217 -4.94 -0.56 12.26
CA CYS A 217 -3.64 0.04 12.52
C CYS A 217 -2.60 -0.63 11.61
N GLY A 218 -1.41 -0.07 11.50
CA GLY A 218 -0.36 -0.68 10.68
C GLY A 218 0.96 0.06 10.70
N ASP A 219 1.87 -0.39 9.84
CA ASP A 219 3.17 0.19 9.56
C ASP A 219 3.44 0.12 8.05
N ASN A 220 3.36 1.28 7.38
CA ASN A 220 3.56 1.42 5.94
C ASN A 220 5.03 1.28 5.49
N THR A 221 5.97 1.07 6.42
CA THR A 221 7.41 0.91 6.16
C THR A 221 7.96 -0.38 6.79
N LEU A 222 7.11 -1.39 6.95
CA LEU A 222 7.47 -2.72 7.45
C LEU A 222 6.92 -3.81 6.54
N GLY A 223 7.79 -4.61 5.95
CA GLY A 223 7.41 -5.76 5.13
C GLY A 223 8.61 -6.59 4.69
N GLY A 224 8.36 -7.60 3.86
CA GLY A 224 9.39 -8.55 3.42
C GLY A 224 10.64 -7.95 2.77
N GLU A 225 10.55 -6.79 2.12
CA GLU A 225 11.71 -6.08 1.55
C GLU A 225 12.69 -5.60 2.63
N ASP A 226 12.20 -5.26 3.84
CA ASP A 226 13.06 -4.79 4.93
C ASP A 226 13.84 -5.95 5.54
N PHE A 227 13.23 -7.16 5.55
CA PHE A 227 13.92 -8.40 5.91
C PHE A 227 15.00 -8.74 4.88
N ASP A 228 14.70 -8.57 3.58
CA ASP A 228 15.66 -8.79 2.50
C ASP A 228 16.83 -7.81 2.57
N GLN A 229 16.57 -6.55 2.92
CA GLN A 229 17.60 -5.53 3.06
C GLN A 229 18.60 -5.85 4.20
N ILE A 230 18.12 -6.35 5.33
CA ILE A 230 18.99 -6.80 6.44
C ILE A 230 19.88 -7.95 5.99
N LEU A 231 19.32 -8.92 5.27
CA LEU A 231 20.09 -10.04 4.74
C LEU A 231 21.08 -9.60 3.66
N LEU A 232 20.69 -8.69 2.77
CA LEU A 232 21.58 -8.09 1.78
C LEU A 232 22.79 -7.45 2.47
N GLN A 233 22.55 -6.60 3.47
CA GLN A 233 23.63 -5.94 4.21
C GLN A 233 24.56 -6.98 4.87
N HIS A 234 24.00 -8.01 5.50
CA HIS A 234 24.78 -9.10 6.09
C HIS A 234 25.64 -9.84 5.04
N LEU A 235 25.11 -10.09 3.83
CA LEU A 235 25.85 -10.76 2.76
C LEU A 235 26.93 -9.87 2.15
N VAL A 236 26.69 -8.55 2.03
CA VAL A 236 27.69 -7.56 1.59
C VAL A 236 28.84 -7.52 2.59
N GLU A 237 28.55 -7.38 3.89
CA GLU A 237 29.55 -7.38 4.96
C GLU A 237 30.35 -8.69 4.97
N LYS A 238 29.67 -9.83 4.88
CA LYS A 238 30.33 -11.13 4.82
C LYS A 238 31.27 -11.27 3.62
N PHE A 239 30.84 -10.80 2.45
CA PHE A 239 31.69 -10.82 1.26
C PHE A 239 32.91 -9.91 1.40
N LEU A 240 32.73 -8.72 1.98
CA LEU A 240 33.81 -7.79 2.30
C LEU A 240 34.80 -8.41 3.29
N ASP A 241 34.33 -9.04 4.36
CA ASP A 241 35.17 -9.68 5.37
C ASP A 241 35.98 -10.86 4.81
N GLU A 242 35.38 -11.66 3.93
CA GLU A 242 36.04 -12.84 3.34
C GLU A 242 36.99 -12.50 2.20
N THR A 243 36.72 -11.44 1.43
CA THR A 243 37.45 -11.13 0.18
C THR A 243 38.22 -9.83 0.20
N GLY A 244 37.90 -8.91 1.12
CA GLY A 244 38.43 -7.55 1.15
C GLY A 244 37.85 -6.61 0.08
N ILE A 245 36.82 -7.04 -0.67
CA ILE A 245 36.22 -6.26 -1.75
C ILE A 245 34.85 -5.73 -1.33
N ASP A 246 34.66 -4.42 -1.39
CA ASP A 246 33.36 -3.80 -1.22
C ASP A 246 32.59 -3.80 -2.55
N VAL A 247 31.45 -4.49 -2.57
CA VAL A 247 30.55 -4.60 -3.74
C VAL A 247 29.33 -3.68 -3.64
N SER A 248 29.22 -2.88 -2.58
CA SER A 248 28.06 -2.00 -2.35
C SER A 248 27.84 -0.97 -3.46
N GLY A 249 28.90 -0.58 -4.17
CA GLY A 249 28.85 0.29 -5.35
C GLY A 249 28.55 -0.43 -6.69
N ASP A 250 28.58 -1.76 -6.74
CA ASP A 250 28.32 -2.53 -7.95
C ASP A 250 26.84 -2.94 -8.00
N LYS A 251 26.07 -2.24 -8.84
CA LYS A 251 24.62 -2.45 -8.98
C LYS A 251 24.26 -3.88 -9.40
N MET A 252 25.08 -4.52 -10.23
CA MET A 252 24.82 -5.90 -10.66
C MET A 252 25.11 -6.89 -9.53
N ALA A 253 26.22 -6.71 -8.80
CA ALA A 253 26.54 -7.55 -7.65
C ALA A 253 25.49 -7.41 -6.54
N VAL A 254 25.09 -6.19 -6.21
CA VAL A 254 24.04 -5.89 -5.22
C VAL A 254 22.71 -6.52 -5.62
N GLN A 255 22.30 -6.42 -6.89
CA GLN A 255 21.06 -7.04 -7.36
C GLN A 255 21.10 -8.57 -7.22
N ARG A 256 22.24 -9.21 -7.55
CA ARG A 256 22.41 -10.67 -7.38
C ARG A 256 22.37 -11.08 -5.91
N LEU A 257 22.97 -10.28 -5.02
CA LEU A 257 22.90 -10.50 -3.58
C LEU A 257 21.48 -10.34 -3.05
N LYS A 258 20.73 -9.34 -3.53
CA LYS A 258 19.34 -9.12 -3.15
C LYS A 258 18.45 -10.30 -3.51
N GLU A 259 18.57 -10.83 -4.73
CA GLU A 259 17.82 -12.04 -5.12
C GLU A 259 18.22 -13.27 -4.30
N ALA A 260 19.51 -13.42 -3.99
CA ALA A 260 19.97 -14.50 -3.12
C ALA A 260 19.45 -14.36 -1.69
N ALA A 261 19.36 -13.14 -1.16
CA ALA A 261 18.79 -12.83 0.14
C ALA A 261 17.29 -13.19 0.21
N GLU A 262 16.49 -12.75 -0.76
CA GLU A 262 15.05 -13.08 -0.85
C GLU A 262 14.84 -14.60 -0.90
N ASN A 263 15.59 -15.29 -1.76
CA ASN A 263 15.50 -16.74 -1.91
C ASN A 263 15.89 -17.46 -0.61
N ALA A 264 17.00 -17.06 0.03
CA ALA A 264 17.44 -17.63 1.30
C ALA A 264 16.40 -17.43 2.41
N LYS A 265 15.82 -16.23 2.53
CA LYS A 265 14.73 -15.94 3.47
C LYS A 265 13.53 -16.88 3.26
N CYS A 266 13.11 -17.05 2.00
CA CYS A 266 12.00 -17.92 1.64
C CYS A 266 12.30 -19.40 1.94
N GLU A 267 13.48 -19.89 1.58
CA GLU A 267 13.92 -21.27 1.85
C GLU A 267 13.96 -21.55 3.36
N LEU A 268 14.52 -20.63 4.14
CA LEU A 268 14.62 -20.73 5.61
C LEU A 268 13.27 -20.72 6.33
N SER A 269 12.18 -20.35 5.65
CA SER A 269 10.83 -20.52 6.19
C SER A 269 10.42 -22.00 6.29
N THR A 270 11.11 -22.89 5.58
CA THR A 270 10.86 -24.35 5.61
C THR A 270 12.09 -25.14 6.09
N LEU A 271 13.29 -24.73 5.67
CA LEU A 271 14.57 -25.37 6.00
C LEU A 271 15.20 -24.75 7.25
N SER A 272 16.01 -25.53 7.97
CA SER A 272 16.79 -25.03 9.12
C SER A 272 18.03 -24.24 8.70
N GLU A 273 18.54 -24.50 7.49
CA GLU A 273 19.69 -23.84 6.89
C GLU A 273 19.56 -23.83 5.36
N THR A 274 20.25 -22.89 4.70
CA THR A 274 20.39 -22.81 3.25
C THR A 274 21.81 -22.40 2.86
N ASN A 275 22.22 -22.77 1.65
CA ASN A 275 23.51 -22.41 1.08
C ASN A 275 23.33 -21.32 0.01
N ILE A 276 23.97 -20.18 0.23
CA ILE A 276 24.02 -19.06 -0.70
C ILE A 276 25.33 -19.18 -1.48
N ASN A 277 25.21 -19.48 -2.77
CA ASN A 277 26.34 -19.63 -3.68
C ASN A 277 26.23 -18.67 -4.87
N LEU A 278 27.01 -17.60 -4.86
CA LEU A 278 27.09 -16.63 -5.94
C LEU A 278 28.49 -16.64 -6.56
N PRO A 279 28.67 -17.36 -7.68
CA PRO A 279 29.96 -17.38 -8.34
C PRO A 279 30.22 -16.09 -9.13
N PHE A 280 31.48 -15.67 -9.27
CA PHE A 280 31.88 -14.48 -10.04
C PHE A 280 31.12 -13.23 -9.58
N LEU A 281 31.10 -13.00 -8.27
CA LEU A 281 30.43 -11.83 -7.69
C LEU A 281 31.27 -10.56 -7.86
N ALA A 282 32.60 -10.69 -7.79
CA ALA A 282 33.55 -9.63 -8.07
C ALA A 282 34.83 -10.20 -8.72
N VAL A 283 35.74 -9.33 -9.17
CA VAL A 283 37.05 -9.71 -9.73
C VAL A 283 38.11 -8.77 -9.16
N ASP A 284 39.24 -9.33 -8.73
CA ASP A 284 40.45 -8.57 -8.37
C ASP A 284 41.67 -9.06 -9.18
N ASP A 285 42.86 -8.53 -8.87
CA ASP A 285 44.13 -8.90 -9.50
C ASP A 285 44.48 -10.40 -9.35
N THR A 286 43.87 -11.10 -8.36
CA THR A 286 44.06 -12.53 -8.11
C THR A 286 43.03 -13.41 -8.83
N GLY A 287 42.01 -12.80 -9.45
CA GLY A 287 40.99 -13.47 -10.24
C GLY A 287 39.57 -13.27 -9.70
N PRO A 288 38.61 -14.09 -10.16
CA PRO A 288 37.22 -13.98 -9.75
C PRO A 288 37.01 -14.39 -8.30
N LYS A 289 36.13 -13.66 -7.61
CA LYS A 289 35.67 -13.95 -6.25
C LYS A 289 34.24 -14.47 -6.27
N HIS A 290 33.94 -15.32 -5.30
CA HIS A 290 32.66 -15.99 -5.14
C HIS A 290 32.17 -15.78 -3.71
N LEU A 291 30.86 -15.68 -3.50
CA LEU A 291 30.28 -15.82 -2.18
C LEU A 291 29.79 -17.25 -2.03
N ASN A 292 30.28 -17.97 -1.02
CA ASN A 292 29.79 -19.30 -0.67
C ASN A 292 29.61 -19.40 0.84
N THR A 293 28.37 -19.22 1.29
CA THR A 293 28.03 -19.14 2.71
C THR A 293 26.81 -19.98 3.04
N THR A 294 26.85 -20.63 4.20
CA THR A 294 25.66 -21.24 4.80
C THR A 294 25.01 -20.24 5.76
N LEU A 295 23.70 -20.05 5.64
CA LEU A 295 22.89 -19.25 6.56
C LEU A 295 21.88 -20.16 7.27
N THR A 296 21.82 -20.07 8.60
CA THR A 296 20.85 -20.83 9.40
C THR A 296 19.61 -19.99 9.71
N ARG A 297 18.47 -20.63 9.94
CA ARG A 297 17.23 -19.96 10.39
C ARG A 297 17.45 -19.20 11.69
N SER A 298 18.24 -19.75 12.61
CA SER A 298 18.56 -19.08 13.88
C SER A 298 19.31 -17.76 13.66
N GLN A 299 20.27 -17.73 12.73
CA GLN A 299 20.99 -16.50 12.41
C GLN A 299 20.07 -15.47 11.76
N LEU A 300 19.27 -15.88 10.77
CA LEU A 300 18.25 -15.01 10.16
C LEU A 300 17.32 -14.42 11.23
N ASN A 301 16.77 -15.25 12.12
CA ASN A 301 15.91 -14.82 13.22
C ASN A 301 16.57 -13.76 14.11
N SER A 302 17.86 -13.94 14.46
CA SER A 302 18.60 -12.95 15.23
C SER A 302 18.75 -11.62 14.48
N LEU A 303 19.09 -11.67 13.19
CA LEU A 303 19.28 -10.48 12.35
C LEU A 303 18.02 -9.62 12.24
N VAL A 304 16.85 -10.25 12.12
CA VAL A 304 15.57 -9.55 11.86
C VAL A 304 14.66 -9.38 13.09
N SER A 305 15.11 -9.81 14.27
CA SER A 305 14.33 -9.76 15.53
C SER A 305 13.68 -8.40 15.79
N HIS A 306 14.44 -7.32 15.61
CA HIS A 306 13.94 -5.95 15.78
C HIS A 306 12.81 -5.55 14.81
N LEU A 307 12.73 -6.15 13.61
CA LEU A 307 11.59 -5.96 12.70
C LEU A 307 10.36 -6.71 13.19
N VAL A 308 10.55 -7.90 13.75
CA VAL A 308 9.47 -8.73 14.32
C VAL A 308 8.88 -8.06 15.57
N ASP A 309 9.72 -7.42 16.39
CA ASP A 309 9.28 -6.70 17.57
C ASP A 309 8.35 -5.51 17.23
N ARG A 310 8.53 -4.87 16.06
CA ARG A 310 7.66 -3.77 15.58
C ARG A 310 6.21 -4.21 15.34
N LEU A 311 5.93 -5.50 15.19
CA LEU A 311 4.58 -6.03 14.91
C LEU A 311 3.64 -5.90 16.11
N GLU A 312 4.18 -5.85 17.33
CA GLU A 312 3.39 -5.92 18.56
C GLU A 312 2.57 -4.65 18.82
N HIS A 313 3.18 -3.48 18.67
CA HIS A 313 2.53 -2.22 19.01
C HIS A 313 1.26 -1.94 18.18
N PRO A 314 1.27 -2.08 16.83
CA PRO A 314 0.04 -1.91 16.06
C PRO A 314 -1.06 -2.89 16.44
N CYS A 315 -0.72 -4.14 16.79
CA CYS A 315 -1.70 -5.13 17.21
C CYS A 315 -2.38 -4.74 18.53
N GLN A 316 -1.60 -4.29 19.51
CA GLN A 316 -2.13 -3.80 20.79
C GLN A 316 -3.01 -2.56 20.60
N ALA A 317 -2.56 -1.59 19.80
CA ALA A 317 -3.31 -0.38 19.50
C ALA A 317 -4.65 -0.69 18.81
N ALA A 318 -4.68 -1.64 17.85
CA ALA A 318 -5.91 -2.04 17.18
C ALA A 318 -6.91 -2.72 18.13
N LEU A 319 -6.44 -3.54 19.08
CA LEU A 319 -7.31 -4.15 20.10
C LEU A 319 -7.91 -3.09 21.03
N GLU A 320 -7.08 -2.15 21.50
CA GLU A 320 -7.50 -1.04 22.35
C GLU A 320 -8.56 -0.17 21.66
N ASP A 321 -8.30 0.22 20.40
CA ASP A 321 -9.22 1.03 19.60
C ASP A 321 -10.55 0.31 19.31
N ALA A 322 -10.50 -1.01 19.09
CA ALA A 322 -11.69 -1.83 18.91
C ALA A 322 -12.46 -2.05 20.22
N GLY A 323 -11.93 -1.61 21.37
CA GLY A 323 -12.55 -1.82 22.67
C GLY A 323 -12.63 -3.29 23.08
N THR A 324 -11.74 -4.13 22.54
CA THR A 324 -11.68 -5.56 22.81
C THR A 324 -10.34 -5.94 23.44
N SER A 325 -10.19 -7.21 23.79
CA SER A 325 -8.92 -7.79 24.25
C SER A 325 -8.65 -9.07 23.48
N VAL A 326 -7.46 -9.62 23.66
CA VAL A 326 -7.10 -10.94 23.12
C VAL A 326 -8.16 -12.01 23.46
N SER A 327 -8.74 -11.96 24.66
CA SER A 327 -9.78 -12.91 25.10
C SER A 327 -11.15 -12.74 24.42
N GLY A 328 -11.38 -11.59 23.77
CA GLY A 328 -12.58 -11.30 23.00
C GLY A 328 -12.42 -11.55 21.51
N LEU A 329 -11.25 -12.03 21.06
CA LEU A 329 -11.04 -12.48 19.70
C LEU A 329 -11.37 -13.97 19.58
N ASP A 330 -12.01 -14.32 18.47
CA ASP A 330 -12.30 -15.71 18.14
C ASP A 330 -11.18 -16.32 17.30
N GLU A 331 -10.63 -15.54 16.36
CA GLU A 331 -9.65 -16.04 15.39
C GLU A 331 -8.64 -14.99 14.93
N VAL A 332 -7.46 -15.46 14.51
CA VAL A 332 -6.43 -14.66 13.83
C VAL A 332 -6.22 -15.21 12.42
N LEU A 333 -6.37 -14.35 11.41
CA LEU A 333 -6.17 -14.65 10.00
C LEU A 333 -4.81 -14.11 9.55
N LEU A 334 -3.97 -14.96 8.96
CA LEU A 334 -2.69 -14.54 8.38
C LEU A 334 -2.83 -14.25 6.88
N VAL A 335 -2.39 -13.06 6.47
CA VAL A 335 -2.39 -12.58 5.09
C VAL A 335 -0.98 -12.09 4.73
N GLY A 336 -0.59 -12.25 3.47
CA GLY A 336 0.72 -11.81 2.98
C GLY A 336 1.83 -12.84 3.18
N GLY A 337 2.70 -12.96 2.17
CA GLY A 337 3.72 -14.01 2.09
C GLY A 337 4.75 -13.98 3.22
N MET A 338 4.99 -12.83 3.86
CA MET A 338 5.97 -12.72 4.95
C MET A 338 5.49 -13.40 6.24
N THR A 339 4.18 -13.62 6.40
CA THR A 339 3.59 -14.44 7.49
C THR A 339 3.93 -15.93 7.39
N ARG A 340 4.59 -16.37 6.30
CA ARG A 340 5.10 -17.74 6.16
C ARG A 340 6.32 -18.00 7.03
N MET A 341 7.02 -16.95 7.46
CA MET A 341 8.22 -17.07 8.29
C MET A 341 7.87 -17.55 9.71
N PRO A 342 8.53 -18.60 10.24
CA PRO A 342 8.21 -19.16 11.55
C PRO A 342 8.22 -18.16 12.70
N ILE A 343 9.24 -17.31 12.82
CA ILE A 343 9.33 -16.33 13.92
C ILE A 343 8.19 -15.30 13.90
N VAL A 344 7.65 -14.98 12.73
CA VAL A 344 6.48 -14.10 12.61
C VAL A 344 5.25 -14.79 13.19
N ARG A 345 5.06 -16.08 12.87
CA ARG A 345 3.95 -16.87 13.42
C ARG A 345 4.06 -17.05 14.93
N ASP A 346 5.27 -17.33 15.41
CA ASP A 346 5.55 -17.43 16.84
C ASP A 346 5.22 -16.10 17.55
N LYS A 347 5.58 -14.96 16.95
CA LYS A 347 5.23 -13.63 17.49
C LYS A 347 3.73 -13.36 17.45
N VAL A 348 3.01 -13.77 16.41
CA VAL A 348 1.55 -13.67 16.36
C VAL A 348 0.91 -14.53 17.47
N GLU A 349 1.38 -15.75 17.67
CA GLU A 349 0.91 -16.63 18.77
C GLU A 349 1.23 -16.03 20.14
N GLU A 350 2.36 -15.35 20.30
CA GLU A 350 2.74 -14.61 21.52
C GLU A 350 1.78 -13.44 21.78
N ILE A 351 1.49 -12.62 20.76
CA ILE A 351 0.64 -11.43 20.86
C ILE A 351 -0.81 -11.82 21.18
N PHE A 352 -1.37 -12.79 20.44
CA PHE A 352 -2.79 -13.12 20.51
C PHE A 352 -3.09 -14.38 21.33
N GLY A 353 -2.08 -15.07 21.87
CA GLY A 353 -2.28 -16.28 22.69
C GLY A 353 -3.06 -17.41 21.99
N MET A 354 -3.14 -17.40 20.65
CA MET A 354 -3.92 -18.34 19.86
C MET A 354 -3.20 -18.70 18.56
N THR A 355 -3.37 -19.95 18.12
CA THR A 355 -2.82 -20.43 16.85
C THR A 355 -3.58 -19.81 15.67
N PRO A 356 -2.90 -19.12 14.74
CA PRO A 356 -3.57 -18.51 13.59
C PRO A 356 -4.18 -19.54 12.65
N GLN A 357 -5.27 -19.12 12.00
CA GLN A 357 -6.01 -19.92 11.03
C GLN A 357 -5.16 -20.22 9.79
N ARG A 358 -5.29 -21.45 9.27
CA ARG A 358 -4.52 -21.94 8.10
C ARG A 358 -5.39 -22.34 6.91
N SER A 359 -6.70 -22.14 7.01
CA SER A 359 -7.67 -22.53 5.98
C SER A 359 -7.64 -21.66 4.72
N VAL A 360 -6.90 -20.54 4.74
CA VAL A 360 -6.84 -19.58 3.64
C VAL A 360 -5.46 -19.55 3.00
N ASN A 361 -5.41 -19.19 1.72
CA ASN A 361 -4.15 -18.93 1.03
C ASN A 361 -3.74 -17.46 1.24
N PRO A 362 -2.66 -17.17 1.98
CA PRO A 362 -2.26 -15.80 2.31
C PRO A 362 -1.85 -14.97 1.09
N ASP A 363 -1.54 -15.62 -0.05
CA ASP A 363 -1.12 -14.93 -1.27
C ASP A 363 -2.29 -14.60 -2.22
N GLU A 364 -3.48 -15.17 -1.99
CA GLU A 364 -4.61 -15.07 -2.93
C GLU A 364 -5.86 -14.46 -2.31
N ILE A 365 -5.99 -14.53 -0.98
CA ILE A 365 -7.23 -14.21 -0.27
C ILE A 365 -7.68 -12.76 -0.47
N VAL A 366 -6.75 -11.83 -0.62
CA VAL A 366 -7.02 -10.42 -0.89
C VAL A 366 -7.69 -10.23 -2.25
N ALA A 367 -7.16 -10.84 -3.31
CA ALA A 367 -7.76 -10.78 -4.65
C ALA A 367 -9.12 -11.48 -4.68
N VAL A 368 -9.26 -12.62 -4.00
CA VAL A 368 -10.54 -13.32 -3.82
C VAL A 368 -11.57 -12.40 -3.17
N GLY A 369 -11.20 -11.68 -2.13
CA GLY A 369 -12.04 -10.68 -1.48
C GLY A 369 -12.45 -9.53 -2.39
N ALA A 370 -11.52 -9.02 -3.17
CA ALA A 370 -11.79 -8.00 -4.17
C ALA A 370 -12.78 -8.49 -5.25
N ALA A 371 -12.68 -9.76 -5.66
CA ALA A 371 -13.63 -10.37 -6.60
C ALA A 371 -15.03 -10.55 -5.99
N ILE A 372 -15.13 -10.88 -4.70
CA ILE A 372 -16.41 -10.90 -3.98
C ILE A 372 -17.02 -9.50 -3.95
N GLN A 373 -16.20 -8.47 -3.65
CA GLN A 373 -16.64 -7.08 -3.71
C GLN A 373 -17.15 -6.68 -5.10
N SER A 374 -16.47 -7.12 -6.17
CA SER A 374 -16.95 -6.97 -7.55
C SER A 374 -18.33 -7.61 -7.75
N GLY A 375 -18.55 -8.80 -7.18
CA GLY A 375 -19.84 -9.49 -7.17
C GLY A 375 -20.95 -8.76 -6.43
N ILE A 376 -20.64 -8.11 -5.31
CA ILE A 376 -21.58 -7.27 -4.56
C ILE A 376 -22.00 -6.06 -5.41
N LEU A 377 -21.03 -5.40 -6.07
CA LEU A 377 -21.29 -4.26 -6.95
C LEU A 377 -22.06 -4.66 -8.22
N GLY A 378 -21.82 -5.87 -8.74
CA GLY A 378 -22.55 -6.46 -9.86
C GLY A 378 -23.94 -7.00 -9.51
N GLY A 379 -24.25 -7.13 -8.21
CA GLY A 379 -25.52 -7.69 -7.71
C GLY A 379 -25.61 -9.22 -7.77
N GLU A 380 -24.50 -9.90 -8.04
CA GLU A 380 -24.37 -11.37 -8.03
C GLU A 380 -24.30 -11.91 -6.60
N VAL A 381 -23.58 -11.20 -5.72
CA VAL A 381 -23.50 -11.49 -4.28
C VAL A 381 -24.49 -10.59 -3.55
N LYS A 382 -25.40 -11.20 -2.78
CA LYS A 382 -26.47 -10.51 -2.04
C LYS A 382 -26.28 -10.71 -0.55
N GLU A 383 -26.94 -9.87 0.24
CA GLU A 383 -27.01 -9.99 1.71
C GLU A 383 -25.64 -9.82 2.41
N VAL A 384 -24.69 -9.16 1.75
CA VAL A 384 -23.42 -8.75 2.35
C VAL A 384 -23.42 -7.24 2.57
N VAL A 385 -23.08 -6.81 3.78
CA VAL A 385 -22.91 -5.40 4.14
C VAL A 385 -21.49 -5.22 4.67
N LEU A 386 -20.77 -4.27 4.09
CA LEU A 386 -19.43 -3.91 4.51
C LEU A 386 -19.44 -2.50 5.12
N LEU A 387 -18.97 -2.40 6.36
CA LEU A 387 -18.76 -1.16 7.10
C LEU A 387 -17.25 -1.06 7.39
N ASP A 388 -16.55 -0.23 6.61
CA ASP A 388 -15.13 0.04 6.78
C ASP A 388 -14.92 1.35 7.57
N VAL A 389 -13.68 1.70 7.90
CA VAL A 389 -13.35 2.88 8.71
C VAL A 389 -12.21 3.70 8.10
N THR A 390 -12.07 4.97 8.51
CA THR A 390 -10.85 5.76 8.22
C THR A 390 -9.72 5.41 9.20
N PRO A 391 -8.49 5.13 8.74
CA PRO A 391 -7.40 4.68 9.62
C PRO A 391 -6.80 5.78 10.50
N LEU A 392 -6.99 7.05 10.12
CA LEU A 392 -6.36 8.20 10.77
C LEU A 392 -7.36 9.33 10.99
N SER A 393 -7.17 10.07 12.08
CA SER A 393 -7.96 11.27 12.36
C SER A 393 -7.68 12.36 11.34
N LEU A 394 -8.72 13.11 10.99
CA LEU A 394 -8.68 14.23 10.05
C LEU A 394 -9.11 15.50 10.75
N GLY A 395 -8.41 16.59 10.49
CA GLY A 395 -8.70 17.87 11.10
C GLY A 395 -8.06 19.05 10.39
N ILE A 396 -8.08 20.20 11.07
CA ILE A 396 -7.41 21.41 10.57
C ILE A 396 -6.41 21.96 11.57
N ARG A 397 -5.41 22.68 11.04
CA ARG A 397 -4.49 23.48 11.85
C ARG A 397 -5.25 24.65 12.47
N VAL A 398 -5.10 24.83 13.78
CA VAL A 398 -5.63 25.99 14.52
C VAL A 398 -4.52 26.77 15.21
N VAL A 399 -4.88 27.93 15.79
CA VAL A 399 -3.95 28.79 16.54
C VAL A 399 -3.18 27.99 17.59
N GLY A 400 -1.89 28.29 17.71
CA GLY A 400 -0.96 27.56 18.58
C GLY A 400 -0.36 26.31 17.94
N ASN A 401 -0.44 26.18 16.61
CA ASN A 401 0.08 25.04 15.84
C ASN A 401 -0.47 23.68 16.28
N ARG A 402 -1.77 23.62 16.61
CA ARG A 402 -2.42 22.38 17.06
C ARG A 402 -3.34 21.80 16.01
N LEU A 403 -3.49 20.48 16.03
CA LEU A 403 -4.51 19.79 15.25
C LEU A 403 -5.86 19.85 15.97
N SER A 404 -6.87 20.44 15.32
CA SER A 404 -8.26 20.31 15.75
C SER A 404 -8.93 19.19 14.95
N LYS A 405 -9.00 18.00 15.54
CA LYS A 405 -9.63 16.82 14.93
C LYS A 405 -11.14 17.09 14.70
N VAL A 406 -11.63 16.65 13.53
CA VAL A 406 -13.03 16.75 13.08
C VAL A 406 -13.60 15.34 12.90
N ILE A 407 -12.91 14.47 12.19
CA ILE A 407 -13.21 13.03 12.11
C ILE A 407 -12.10 12.30 12.88
N LEU A 408 -12.46 11.39 13.77
CA LEU A 408 -11.50 10.59 14.52
C LEU A 408 -11.14 9.32 13.73
N ARG A 409 -9.94 8.77 13.96
CA ARG A 409 -9.59 7.43 13.44
C ARG A 409 -10.63 6.39 13.86
N ASN A 410 -10.77 5.35 13.05
CA ASN A 410 -11.75 4.28 13.18
C ASN A 410 -13.23 4.75 13.09
N THR A 411 -13.49 5.98 12.61
CA THR A 411 -14.87 6.38 12.28
C THR A 411 -15.35 5.62 11.04
N PRO A 412 -16.55 4.99 11.07
CA PRO A 412 -17.12 4.29 9.92
C PRO A 412 -17.27 5.18 8.69
N ILE A 413 -17.00 4.63 7.51
CA ILE A 413 -17.12 5.30 6.22
C ILE A 413 -18.22 4.65 5.35
N PRO A 414 -18.96 5.44 4.55
CA PRO A 414 -18.82 6.88 4.34
C PRO A 414 -19.36 7.71 5.52
N THR A 415 -18.79 8.90 5.74
CA THR A 415 -19.20 9.80 6.82
C THR A 415 -19.14 11.28 6.41
N LEU A 416 -19.90 12.13 7.12
CA LEU A 416 -19.90 13.58 6.97
C LEU A 416 -19.92 14.22 8.35
N GLU A 417 -18.84 14.88 8.73
CA GLU A 417 -18.72 15.61 9.98
C GLU A 417 -18.50 17.11 9.74
N LYS A 418 -19.06 17.93 10.63
CA LYS A 418 -19.02 19.39 10.53
C LYS A 418 -18.55 20.00 11.83
N LYS A 419 -17.65 20.97 11.74
CA LYS A 419 -17.17 21.73 12.90
C LYS A 419 -17.09 23.21 12.57
N ILE A 420 -17.50 24.04 13.53
CA ILE A 420 -17.51 25.49 13.37
C ILE A 420 -16.21 26.06 13.94
N PHE A 421 -15.54 26.84 13.11
CA PHE A 421 -14.35 27.63 13.42
C PHE A 421 -14.66 29.12 13.30
N THR A 422 -13.68 29.97 13.64
CA THR A 422 -13.82 31.43 13.62
C THR A 422 -12.52 32.10 13.21
N THR A 423 -12.60 33.39 12.85
CA THR A 423 -11.43 34.26 12.65
C THR A 423 -10.69 34.52 13.95
N THR A 424 -9.40 34.81 13.81
CA THR A 424 -8.45 35.02 14.91
C THR A 424 -7.99 36.47 15.02
N GLU A 425 -8.30 37.28 14.01
CA GLU A 425 -7.96 38.70 13.92
C GLU A 425 -9.20 39.54 13.58
N ASP A 426 -9.21 40.79 14.05
CA ASP A 426 -10.28 41.74 13.74
C ASP A 426 -10.27 42.08 12.25
N ASN A 427 -11.45 42.11 11.64
CA ASN A 427 -11.65 42.40 10.22
C ASN A 427 -10.90 41.45 9.27
N GLN A 428 -10.64 40.21 9.70
CA GLN A 428 -10.02 39.17 8.87
C GLN A 428 -10.92 38.79 7.69
N GLU A 429 -10.53 39.16 6.47
CA GLU A 429 -11.29 38.91 5.23
C GLU A 429 -11.00 37.54 4.59
N LEU A 430 -9.91 36.88 5.02
CA LEU A 430 -9.42 35.61 4.49
C LEU A 430 -9.05 34.65 5.62
N VAL A 431 -9.56 33.42 5.55
CA VAL A 431 -9.16 32.31 6.43
C VAL A 431 -8.49 31.21 5.61
N SER A 432 -7.25 30.91 5.98
CA SER A 432 -6.50 29.80 5.39
C SER A 432 -6.75 28.52 6.18
N ILE A 433 -7.18 27.47 5.51
CA ILE A 433 -7.55 26.19 6.09
C ILE A 433 -6.50 25.18 5.65
N SER A 434 -5.72 24.68 6.61
CA SER A 434 -4.75 23.60 6.40
C SER A 434 -5.35 22.31 6.89
N VAL A 435 -5.61 21.38 5.98
CA VAL A 435 -6.20 20.06 6.24
C VAL A 435 -5.08 19.08 6.54
N LEU A 436 -5.19 18.40 7.67
CA LEU A 436 -4.17 17.53 8.23
C LEU A 436 -4.75 16.15 8.56
N GLN A 437 -3.88 15.15 8.52
CA GLN A 437 -4.16 13.79 8.94
C GLN A 437 -3.09 13.32 9.94
N GLY A 438 -3.50 12.71 11.05
CA GLY A 438 -2.58 12.19 12.05
C GLY A 438 -3.13 12.25 13.48
N GLU A 439 -2.37 11.69 14.41
CA GLU A 439 -2.78 11.55 15.80
C GLU A 439 -2.08 12.50 16.77
N ALA A 440 -0.98 13.12 16.35
CA ALA A 440 -0.21 14.06 17.16
C ALA A 440 -1.00 15.33 17.49
N ASP A 441 -0.71 15.93 18.65
CA ASP A 441 -1.30 17.20 19.06
C ASP A 441 -0.70 18.39 18.29
N ASP A 442 0.62 18.33 18.01
CA ASP A 442 1.32 19.30 17.18
C ASP A 442 0.97 19.08 15.70
N ALA A 443 0.54 20.16 15.04
CA ALA A 443 0.12 20.11 13.66
C ALA A 443 1.28 19.94 12.67
N ASP A 444 2.54 20.17 13.08
CA ASP A 444 3.71 19.91 12.23
C ASP A 444 4.14 18.43 12.24
N ASP A 445 3.75 17.69 13.27
CA ASP A 445 3.94 16.23 13.35
C ASP A 445 2.83 15.45 12.63
N CYS A 446 1.85 16.15 12.06
CA CYS A 446 0.76 15.58 11.27
C CYS A 446 1.02 15.77 9.77
N LYS A 447 0.49 14.84 8.96
CA LYS A 447 0.61 14.93 7.50
C LYS A 447 -0.31 16.02 6.96
N LEU A 448 0.25 17.01 6.28
CA LEU A 448 -0.51 17.98 5.51
C LEU A 448 -1.09 17.34 4.25
N LEU A 449 -2.42 17.34 4.14
CA LEU A 449 -3.12 16.83 2.96
C LEU A 449 -3.36 17.93 1.92
N GLY A 450 -3.67 19.15 2.37
CA GLY A 450 -3.91 20.26 1.47
C GLY A 450 -4.24 21.58 2.17
N MET A 451 -4.24 22.66 1.41
CA MET A 451 -4.56 24.00 1.90
C MET A 451 -5.49 24.73 0.94
N PHE A 452 -6.43 25.48 1.49
CA PHE A 452 -7.32 26.35 0.70
C PHE A 452 -7.74 27.58 1.51
N ASN A 453 -8.11 28.65 0.80
CA ASN A 453 -8.48 29.92 1.41
C ASN A 453 -9.98 30.19 1.22
N LEU A 454 -10.68 30.46 2.32
CA LEU A 454 -12.01 31.05 2.30
C LEU A 454 -11.86 32.57 2.29
N THR A 455 -12.30 33.21 1.21
CA THR A 455 -12.17 34.67 1.02
C THR A 455 -13.51 35.39 1.07
N GLY A 456 -13.46 36.70 1.32
CA GLY A 456 -14.65 37.56 1.31
C GLY A 456 -15.50 37.41 2.56
N ILE A 457 -14.85 37.14 3.69
CA ILE A 457 -15.43 37.16 5.04
C ILE A 457 -15.73 38.63 5.39
N PRO A 458 -16.96 38.97 5.82
CA PRO A 458 -17.29 40.34 6.19
C PRO A 458 -16.46 40.86 7.37
N PRO A 459 -16.09 42.16 7.39
CA PRO A 459 -15.42 42.76 8.54
C PRO A 459 -16.22 42.59 9.83
N ALA A 460 -15.59 41.99 10.84
CA ALA A 460 -16.14 41.77 12.18
C ALA A 460 -15.00 41.55 13.18
N ASP A 461 -15.28 41.71 14.47
CA ASP A 461 -14.32 41.42 15.54
C ASP A 461 -13.88 39.94 15.50
N ALA A 462 -12.66 39.65 15.94
CA ALA A 462 -12.17 38.29 16.08
C ALA A 462 -13.13 37.43 16.92
N GLY A 463 -13.35 36.18 16.52
CA GLY A 463 -14.30 35.29 17.21
C GLY A 463 -15.77 35.41 16.77
N VAL A 464 -16.13 36.40 15.95
CA VAL A 464 -17.52 36.63 15.51
C VAL A 464 -17.91 35.84 14.25
N PRO A 465 -17.11 35.82 13.16
CA PRO A 465 -17.41 35.02 11.98
C PRO A 465 -17.51 33.53 12.30
N ARG A 466 -18.53 32.85 11.77
CA ARG A 466 -18.72 31.41 11.97
C ARG A 466 -18.45 30.68 10.67
N ILE A 467 -17.36 29.94 10.64
CA ILE A 467 -16.89 29.20 9.47
C ILE A 467 -17.16 27.73 9.71
N GLU A 468 -18.20 27.19 9.07
CA GLU A 468 -18.47 25.75 9.07
C GLU A 468 -17.49 25.06 8.14
N VAL A 469 -16.67 24.15 8.66
CA VAL A 469 -15.83 23.28 7.86
C VAL A 469 -16.42 21.87 7.91
N ALA A 470 -16.74 21.33 6.74
CA ALA A 470 -17.31 20.02 6.55
C ALA A 470 -16.26 19.08 5.96
N PHE A 471 -16.11 17.93 6.60
CA PHE A 471 -15.25 16.82 6.19
C PHE A 471 -16.16 15.67 5.78
N GLN A 472 -16.04 15.22 4.52
CA GLN A 472 -16.76 14.09 4.00
C GLN A 472 -15.78 13.03 3.52
N ILE A 473 -15.98 11.78 3.95
CA ILE A 473 -15.24 10.63 3.44
C ILE A 473 -16.22 9.75 2.66
N ASP A 474 -15.88 9.40 1.43
CA ASP A 474 -16.70 8.54 0.59
C ASP A 474 -16.44 7.03 0.84
N THR A 475 -17.04 6.17 0.02
CA THR A 475 -16.90 4.70 0.16
C THR A 475 -15.54 4.15 -0.27
N ASP A 476 -14.71 4.94 -0.95
CA ASP A 476 -13.33 4.59 -1.31
C ASP A 476 -12.32 5.05 -0.23
N GLY A 477 -12.81 5.77 0.79
CA GLY A 477 -11.97 6.41 1.81
C GLY A 477 -11.37 7.74 1.35
N ILE A 478 -11.93 8.37 0.31
CA ILE A 478 -11.42 9.63 -0.26
C ILE A 478 -12.04 10.85 0.46
N LEU A 479 -11.21 11.84 0.76
CA LEU A 479 -11.59 13.03 1.52
C LEU A 479 -12.04 14.20 0.64
N HIS A 480 -13.22 14.73 0.95
CA HIS A 480 -13.74 16.00 0.45
C HIS A 480 -13.87 17.00 1.59
N VAL A 481 -13.22 18.17 1.46
CA VAL A 481 -13.30 19.23 2.48
C VAL A 481 -13.93 20.49 1.89
N SER A 482 -14.91 21.03 2.60
CA SER A 482 -15.51 22.32 2.24
C SER A 482 -15.59 23.23 3.44
N ALA A 483 -15.53 24.54 3.20
CA ALA A 483 -15.71 25.56 4.20
C ALA A 483 -16.74 26.58 3.73
N GLN A 484 -17.61 27.00 4.64
CA GLN A 484 -18.66 27.97 4.37
C GLN A 484 -18.76 28.96 5.53
N ASP A 485 -18.82 30.26 5.21
CA ASP A 485 -19.25 31.25 6.18
C ASP A 485 -20.78 31.13 6.36
N VAL A 486 -21.20 30.81 7.58
CA VAL A 486 -22.61 30.57 7.94
C VAL A 486 -23.47 31.83 7.72
N LYS A 487 -22.90 33.04 7.83
CA LYS A 487 -23.66 34.28 7.68
C LYS A 487 -23.90 34.64 6.22
N THR A 488 -22.85 34.58 5.40
CA THR A 488 -22.93 34.98 3.98
C THR A 488 -23.32 33.84 3.05
N MET A 489 -23.31 32.60 3.55
CA MET A 489 -23.47 31.37 2.77
C MET A 489 -22.41 31.21 1.66
N LYS A 490 -21.37 32.06 1.63
CA LYS A 490 -20.25 31.89 0.71
C LYS A 490 -19.47 30.65 1.10
N SER A 491 -19.31 29.74 0.14
CA SER A 491 -18.56 28.51 0.30
C SER A 491 -17.32 28.51 -0.58
N GLN A 492 -16.26 27.92 -0.07
CA GLN A 492 -15.12 27.44 -0.85
C GLN A 492 -14.95 25.97 -0.52
N SER A 493 -14.81 25.15 -1.54
CA SER A 493 -14.56 23.73 -1.39
C SER A 493 -13.29 23.37 -2.09
N VAL A 494 -12.53 22.47 -1.50
CA VAL A 494 -11.42 21.82 -2.17
C VAL A 494 -11.69 20.33 -2.11
N VAL A 495 -11.75 19.70 -3.28
CA VAL A 495 -11.42 18.27 -3.28
C VAL A 495 -9.93 18.25 -3.02
N ILE A 496 -9.47 17.54 -1.98
CA ILE A 496 -8.03 17.41 -1.68
C ILE A 496 -7.40 16.47 -2.72
N THR A 497 -7.59 16.78 -4.01
CA THR A 497 -6.98 16.11 -5.17
C THR A 497 -5.88 16.97 -5.78
N ASN A 498 -5.77 18.25 -5.43
CA ASN A 498 -4.85 19.17 -6.13
C ASN A 498 -3.44 19.25 -5.51
N ALA A 499 -3.17 18.54 -4.42
CA ALA A 499 -1.83 18.50 -3.82
C ALA A 499 -0.97 17.33 -4.33
N PHE A 500 -1.62 16.28 -4.83
CA PHE A 500 -1.00 15.06 -5.34
C PHE A 500 -1.74 14.52 -6.56
N GLY A 501 -1.02 14.02 -7.55
CA GLY A 501 -1.60 13.40 -8.75
C GLY A 501 -1.10 14.03 -10.06
N LEU A 502 -1.43 13.37 -11.16
CA LEU A 502 -1.00 13.79 -12.49
C LEU A 502 -1.82 14.97 -12.99
N SER A 503 -1.16 16.01 -13.51
CA SER A 503 -1.84 17.03 -14.29
C SER A 503 -2.48 16.42 -15.54
N SER A 504 -3.48 17.09 -16.11
CA SER A 504 -4.15 16.58 -17.32
C SER A 504 -3.19 16.30 -18.48
N ASN A 505 -2.10 17.08 -18.59
CA ASN A 505 -1.06 16.87 -19.60
C ASN A 505 -0.19 15.66 -19.27
N GLU A 506 0.28 15.53 -18.03
CA GLU A 506 1.06 14.36 -17.60
C GLU A 506 0.26 13.06 -17.73
N PHE A 507 -1.03 13.11 -17.39
CA PHE A 507 -1.95 11.99 -17.55
C PHE A 507 -2.08 11.59 -19.02
N GLN A 508 -2.29 12.55 -19.93
CA GLN A 508 -2.38 12.28 -21.36
C GLN A 508 -1.06 11.70 -21.91
N GLN A 509 0.09 12.23 -21.51
CA GLN A 509 1.40 11.70 -21.91
C GLN A 509 1.61 10.26 -21.44
N ALA A 510 1.23 9.96 -20.19
CA ALA A 510 1.28 8.60 -19.66
C ALA A 510 0.36 7.65 -20.45
N GLN A 511 -0.86 8.08 -20.79
CA GLN A 511 -1.76 7.28 -21.63
C GLN A 511 -1.18 7.01 -23.02
N GLU A 512 -0.57 8.02 -23.65
CA GLU A 512 0.07 7.86 -24.97
C GLU A 512 1.27 6.91 -24.93
N ARG A 513 2.02 6.86 -23.82
CA ARG A 513 3.10 5.89 -23.62
C ARG A 513 2.56 4.48 -23.44
N ILE A 514 1.57 4.28 -22.57
CA ILE A 514 0.93 2.98 -22.33
C ILE A 514 0.38 2.39 -23.64
N ALA A 515 -0.27 3.22 -24.46
CA ALA A 515 -0.86 2.77 -25.73
C ALA A 515 0.18 2.38 -26.81
N LYS A 516 1.45 2.77 -26.68
CA LYS A 516 2.51 2.46 -27.67
C LYS A 516 3.12 1.07 -27.51
N GLY A 517 2.70 0.29 -26.51
CA GLY A 517 3.37 -0.96 -26.12
C GLY A 517 4.65 -0.66 -25.37
#